data_AF-A0A2D4KN43-F1
#
_entry.id   AF-A0A2D4KN43-F1
#
_cell.length_a   1.000
_cell.length_b   1.000
_cell.length_c   1.000
_cell.angle_alpha   90.00
_cell.angle_beta   90.00
_cell.angle_gamma   90.00
#
_symmetry.space_group_name_H-M   'P 1'
#
loop_
_entity.id
_entity.type
_entity.pdbx_description
1 polymer ?
#
loop_
_entity_poly.entity_id
_entity_poly.type
_entity_poly.pdbx_seq_one_letter_code
_entity_poly.pdbx_strand_id
1 'polypeptide(L)'
;EQREREEALHYFRTGRCPVLVATSVAARGLDIENVQHVINVDLPSTIDEYVHRIGRTGRCGNIGKAISFFDPQADSAVAQPLIKVLADAQQEVPAWLEEIACGSGGIGFSNPKGNVFAAVDSRKVFFSKDNHHSGGFAASNILVADESWD
;
A
#
# COMPACT_ATOMS: atom_id res chain seq x y z
N GLU A 1 -32.55 4.46 14.69
CA GLU A 1 -31.28 4.17 14.00
C GLU A 1 -30.89 5.20 12.93
N GLN A 2 -31.45 5.19 11.71
CA GLN A 2 -30.97 6.13 10.66
C GLN A 2 -31.19 7.61 11.01
N ARG A 3 -32.36 7.97 11.55
CA ARG A 3 -32.66 9.34 12.01
C ARG A 3 -31.66 9.84 13.06
N GLU A 4 -31.25 8.97 13.98
CA GLU A 4 -30.30 9.33 15.04
C GLU A 4 -28.89 9.56 14.48
N ARG A 5 -28.50 8.81 13.43
CA ARG A 5 -27.24 9.04 12.71
C ARG A 5 -27.22 10.40 12.01
N GLU A 6 -28.30 10.75 11.34
CA GLU A 6 -28.46 12.05 10.67
C GLU A 6 -28.47 13.21 11.67
N GLU A 7 -29.13 13.04 12.81
CA GLU A 7 -29.15 14.02 13.90
C GLU A 7 -27.75 14.21 14.50
N ALA A 8 -27.03 13.13 14.80
CA ALA A 8 -25.66 13.18 15.30
C ALA A 8 -24.73 13.90 14.30
N LEU A 9 -24.87 13.60 13.01
CA LEU A 9 -24.12 14.27 11.95
C LEU A 9 -24.48 15.76 11.84
N HIS A 10 -25.75 16.11 12.02
CA HIS A 10 -26.19 17.50 12.04
C HIS A 10 -25.56 18.27 13.21
N TYR A 11 -25.55 17.70 14.42
CA TYR A 11 -24.88 18.31 15.57
C TYR A 11 -23.37 18.43 15.39
N PHE A 12 -22.74 17.48 14.70
CA PHE A 12 -21.33 17.55 14.37
C PHE A 12 -21.03 18.67 13.37
N ARG A 13 -21.78 18.75 12.27
CA ARG A 13 -21.60 19.77 11.22
C ARG A 13 -21.89 21.19 11.71
N THR A 14 -22.85 21.35 12.62
CA THR A 14 -23.19 22.64 13.23
C THR A 14 -22.22 23.05 14.35
N GLY A 15 -21.28 22.17 14.74
CA GLY A 15 -20.31 22.42 15.81
C GLY A 15 -20.91 22.29 17.22
N ARG A 16 -22.20 21.95 17.37
CA ARG A 16 -22.84 21.73 18.67
C ARG A 16 -22.24 20.53 19.40
N CYS A 17 -21.82 19.51 18.66
CA CYS A 17 -21.06 18.37 19.17
C CYS A 17 -19.77 18.23 18.34
N PRO A 18 -18.63 18.79 18.76
CA PRO A 18 -17.42 18.85 17.93
C PRO A 18 -16.67 17.51 17.81
N VAL A 19 -17.16 16.45 18.47
CA VAL A 19 -16.56 15.11 18.46
C VAL A 19 -17.61 14.12 17.99
N LEU A 20 -17.26 13.33 16.98
CA LEU A 20 -18.09 12.26 16.45
C LEU A 20 -17.33 10.94 16.56
N VAL A 21 -17.92 9.97 17.24
CA VAL A 21 -17.41 8.60 17.34
C VAL A 21 -18.19 7.74 16.36
N ALA A 22 -17.52 7.03 15.47
CA ALA A 22 -18.15 6.19 14.46
C ALA A 22 -17.32 4.93 14.18
N THR A 23 -18.02 3.85 13.83
CA THR A 23 -17.41 2.66 13.24
C THR A 23 -17.52 2.72 11.72
N SER A 24 -16.65 2.00 11.00
CA SER A 24 -16.67 1.97 9.53
C SER A 24 -17.99 1.51 8.93
N VAL A 25 -18.74 0.67 9.64
CA VAL A 25 -20.09 0.23 9.23
C VAL A 25 -21.12 1.33 9.46
N ALA A 26 -21.04 2.04 10.59
CA ALA A 26 -21.97 3.11 10.92
C ALA A 26 -21.78 4.35 10.04
N ALA A 27 -20.56 4.58 9.53
CA ALA A 27 -20.22 5.72 8.67
C ALA A 27 -20.60 5.54 7.19
N ARG A 28 -20.94 4.33 6.73
CA ARG A 28 -21.36 4.11 5.33
C ARG A 28 -22.66 4.86 5.05
N GLY A 29 -22.65 5.68 4.00
CA GLY A 29 -23.79 6.54 3.63
C GLY A 29 -23.84 7.87 4.37
N LEU A 30 -22.91 8.13 5.30
CA LEU A 30 -22.74 9.44 5.92
C LEU A 30 -21.53 10.12 5.30
N ASP A 31 -21.76 11.25 4.66
CA ASP A 31 -20.69 12.05 4.09
C ASP A 31 -20.09 12.97 5.17
N ILE A 32 -18.91 12.62 5.68
CA ILE A 32 -18.19 13.40 6.67
C ILE A 32 -16.92 13.90 6.00
N GLU A 33 -16.92 15.15 5.55
CA GLU A 33 -15.76 15.77 4.90
C GLU A 33 -15.31 17.00 5.68
N ASN A 34 -14.06 17.42 5.43
CA ASN A 34 -13.47 18.66 5.96
C ASN A 34 -13.36 18.70 7.49
N VAL A 35 -13.05 17.55 8.12
CA VAL A 35 -12.70 17.53 9.55
C VAL A 35 -11.26 17.97 9.75
N GLN A 36 -10.96 18.63 10.87
CA GLN A 36 -9.57 19.05 11.17
C GLN A 36 -8.70 17.89 11.67
N HIS A 37 -9.30 16.95 12.38
CA HIS A 37 -8.62 15.83 13.01
C HIS A 37 -9.36 14.53 12.74
N VAL A 38 -8.62 13.50 12.36
CA VAL A 38 -9.09 12.11 12.30
C VAL A 38 -8.27 11.30 13.30
N ILE A 39 -8.96 10.54 14.16
CA ILE A 39 -8.32 9.66 15.14
C ILE A 39 -8.78 8.23 14.88
N ASN A 40 -7.87 7.37 14.46
CA ASN A 40 -8.09 5.93 14.42
C ASN A 40 -7.82 5.38 15.82
N VAL A 41 -8.90 5.10 16.56
CA VAL A 41 -8.79 4.43 17.86
C VAL A 41 -8.28 3.00 17.68
N ASP A 42 -8.86 2.30 16.70
CA ASP A 42 -8.39 1.00 16.22
C ASP A 42 -8.05 1.14 14.73
N LEU A 43 -6.90 0.60 14.32
CA LEU A 43 -6.53 0.59 12.91
C LEU A 43 -7.47 -0.32 12.11
N PRO A 44 -7.81 0.05 10.87
CA PRO A 44 -8.57 -0.84 10.00
C PRO A 44 -7.72 -2.04 9.58
N SER A 45 -8.37 -3.16 9.28
CA SER A 45 -7.67 -4.39 8.85
C SER A 45 -7.05 -4.29 7.46
N THR A 46 -7.39 -3.26 6.66
CA THR A 46 -6.85 -3.03 5.31
C THR A 46 -6.33 -1.61 5.17
N ILE A 47 -5.29 -1.46 4.35
CA ILE A 47 -4.67 -0.15 4.10
C ILE A 47 -5.58 0.79 3.30
N ASP A 48 -6.40 0.25 2.39
CA ASP A 48 -7.35 1.06 1.61
C ASP A 48 -8.38 1.74 2.52
N GLU A 49 -8.85 1.02 3.54
CA GLU A 49 -9.75 1.60 4.53
C GLU A 49 -9.04 2.65 5.38
N TYR A 50 -7.77 2.46 5.73
CA TYR A 50 -6.97 3.48 6.42
C TYR A 50 -6.91 4.78 5.60
N VAL A 51 -6.58 4.69 4.31
CA VAL A 51 -6.53 5.84 3.40
C VAL A 51 -7.89 6.53 3.31
N HIS A 52 -8.99 5.77 3.20
CA HIS A 52 -10.35 6.33 3.18
C HIS A 52 -10.75 7.04 4.49
N ARG A 53 -10.26 6.57 5.64
CA ARG A 53 -10.51 7.18 6.95
C ARG A 53 -9.74 8.48 7.10
N ILE A 54 -8.43 8.49 6.81
CA ILE A 54 -7.64 9.71 6.95
C ILE A 54 -7.98 10.76 5.88
N GLY A 55 -8.49 10.32 4.72
CA GLY A 55 -8.98 11.19 3.65
C GLY A 55 -10.21 12.04 3.99
N ARG A 56 -10.73 11.95 5.23
CA ARG A 56 -11.77 12.84 5.77
C ARG A 56 -11.22 14.20 6.18
N THR A 57 -9.90 14.31 6.37
CA THR A 57 -9.19 15.55 6.71
C THR A 57 -8.29 16.04 5.56
N GLY A 58 -7.72 17.24 5.67
CA GLY A 58 -6.65 17.71 4.77
C GLY A 58 -7.08 18.09 3.35
N ARG A 59 -8.30 18.61 3.16
CA ARG A 59 -8.85 18.98 1.84
C ARG A 59 -8.85 20.49 1.57
N CYS A 60 -8.84 20.86 0.28
CA CYS A 60 -9.02 22.24 -0.20
C CYS A 60 -8.02 23.26 0.38
N GLY A 61 -6.76 22.87 0.54
CA GLY A 61 -5.72 23.74 1.09
C GLY A 61 -5.72 23.86 2.61
N ASN A 62 -6.67 23.21 3.30
CA ASN A 62 -6.67 23.13 4.75
C ASN A 62 -5.74 22.02 5.24
N ILE A 63 -4.95 22.31 6.26
CA ILE A 63 -4.09 21.31 6.91
C ILE A 63 -4.97 20.44 7.80
N GLY A 64 -4.85 19.13 7.61
CA GLY A 64 -5.49 18.10 8.41
C GLY A 64 -4.49 17.32 9.24
N LYS A 65 -4.93 16.74 10.35
CA LYS A 65 -4.12 15.80 11.13
C LYS A 65 -4.81 14.46 11.26
N ALA A 66 -4.07 13.39 10.99
CA ALA A 66 -4.49 12.02 11.24
C ALA A 66 -3.61 11.40 12.33
N ILE A 67 -4.22 10.87 13.36
CA ILE A 67 -3.56 10.17 14.47
C ILE A 67 -4.10 8.75 14.49
N SER A 68 -3.22 7.76 14.62
CA SER A 68 -3.63 6.37 14.71
C SER A 68 -2.94 5.72 15.89
N PHE A 69 -3.73 5.03 16.71
CA PHE A 69 -3.16 4.09 17.68
C PHE A 69 -2.82 2.79 16.96
N PHE A 70 -1.72 2.18 17.37
CA PHE A 70 -1.17 0.98 16.77
C PHE A 70 -0.89 -0.03 17.87
N ASP A 71 -1.46 -1.21 17.77
CA ASP A 71 -1.16 -2.36 18.62
C ASP A 71 -0.29 -3.37 17.86
N PRO A 72 0.97 -3.60 18.26
CA PRO A 72 1.86 -4.58 17.64
C PRO A 72 1.29 -5.99 17.51
N GLN A 73 0.36 -6.40 18.37
CA GLN A 73 -0.22 -7.74 18.34
C GLN A 73 -1.39 -7.84 17.35
N ALA A 74 -2.19 -6.78 17.22
CA ALA A 74 -3.38 -6.78 16.38
C ALA A 74 -3.12 -6.24 14.96
N ASP A 75 -2.23 -5.25 14.84
CA ASP A 75 -2.07 -4.43 13.64
C ASP A 75 -0.82 -4.78 12.82
N SER A 76 -0.09 -5.84 13.18
CA SER A 76 1.14 -6.24 12.50
C SER A 76 0.94 -6.49 11.00
N ALA A 77 -0.25 -6.97 10.61
CA ALA A 77 -0.61 -7.24 9.22
C ALA A 77 -0.65 -5.98 8.35
N VAL A 78 -0.99 -4.82 8.92
CA VAL A 78 -1.05 -3.54 8.19
C VAL A 78 0.23 -2.71 8.31
N ALA A 79 1.21 -3.14 9.11
CA ALA A 79 2.45 -2.40 9.35
C ALA A 79 3.25 -2.16 8.06
N GLN A 80 3.50 -3.20 7.26
CA GLN A 80 4.20 -3.11 5.97
C GLN A 80 3.54 -2.11 4.99
N PRO A 81 2.24 -2.25 4.65
CA PRO A 81 1.60 -1.30 3.75
C PRO A 81 1.47 0.10 4.38
N LEU A 82 1.36 0.22 5.70
CA LEU A 82 1.33 1.52 6.38
C LEU A 82 2.64 2.28 6.23
N ILE A 83 3.80 1.63 6.38
CA ILE A 83 5.11 2.25 6.15
C ILE A 83 5.19 2.80 4.74
N LYS A 84 4.75 2.03 3.73
CA LYS A 84 4.74 2.48 2.35
C LYS A 84 3.90 3.75 2.17
N VAL A 85 2.69 3.77 2.74
CA VAL A 85 1.81 4.96 2.67
C VAL A 85 2.44 6.17 3.36
N LEU A 86 3.09 6.00 4.51
CA LEU A 86 3.80 7.08 5.20
C LEU A 86 4.98 7.61 4.38
N ALA A 87 5.78 6.71 3.79
CA ALA A 87 6.92 7.07 2.95
C ALA A 87 6.50 7.80 1.67
N ASP A 88 5.47 7.28 0.97
CA ASP A 88 4.91 7.90 -0.24
C ASP A 88 4.35 9.30 0.06
N ALA A 89 3.79 9.49 1.26
CA ALA A 89 3.29 10.78 1.75
C ALA A 89 4.38 11.68 2.40
N GLN A 90 5.66 11.31 2.29
CA GLN A 90 6.80 12.04 2.87
C GLN A 90 6.67 12.30 4.38
N GLN A 91 6.04 11.37 5.11
CA GLN A 91 5.93 11.43 6.56
C GLN A 91 7.12 10.74 7.22
N GLU A 92 7.45 11.15 8.44
CA GLU A 92 8.44 10.47 9.26
C GLU A 92 7.91 9.08 9.63
N VAL A 93 8.63 8.03 9.22
CA VAL A 93 8.32 6.65 9.60
C VAL A 93 8.97 6.35 10.94
N PRO A 94 8.20 5.97 11.97
CA PRO A 94 8.80 5.60 13.26
C PRO A 94 9.61 4.32 13.16
N ALA A 95 10.83 4.30 13.69
CA ALA A 95 11.73 3.13 13.62
C ALA A 95 11.11 1.85 14.23
N TRP A 96 10.31 1.98 15.28
CA TRP A 96 9.61 0.86 15.90
C TRP A 96 8.59 0.21 14.96
N LEU A 97 8.02 0.96 14.02
CA LEU A 97 7.07 0.44 13.05
C LEU A 97 7.80 -0.38 11.98
N GLU A 98 8.98 0.06 11.56
CA GLU A 98 9.85 -0.68 10.61
C GLU A 98 10.30 -2.02 11.20
N GLU A 99 10.68 -2.05 12.48
CA GLU A 99 11.05 -3.29 13.18
C GLU A 99 9.90 -4.30 13.20
N ILE A 100 8.69 -3.85 13.54
CA ILE A 100 7.50 -4.71 13.58
C ILE A 100 7.14 -5.23 12.20
N ALA A 101 7.21 -4.36 11.19
CA ALA A 101 6.93 -4.75 9.81
C ALA A 101 7.94 -5.78 9.30
N CYS A 102 9.22 -5.67 9.69
CA CYS A 102 10.25 -6.65 9.39
C CYS A 102 10.05 -7.98 10.15
N GLY A 103 9.65 -7.91 11.42
CA GLY A 103 9.43 -9.08 12.29
C GLY A 103 8.17 -9.89 11.97
N SER A 104 7.13 -9.25 11.41
CA SER A 104 5.86 -9.93 11.07
C SER A 104 5.88 -10.63 9.71
N GLY A 105 6.93 -10.43 8.91
CA GLY A 105 7.17 -11.14 7.65
C GLY A 105 8.29 -12.14 7.83
N GLY A 106 7.97 -13.43 7.91
CA GLY A 106 8.96 -14.51 7.83
C GLY A 106 9.73 -14.45 6.51
N ILE A 107 10.83 -13.72 6.49
CA ILE A 107 11.96 -13.92 5.60
C ILE A 107 13.18 -14.05 6.50
N GLY A 108 13.77 -15.24 6.50
CA GLY A 108 15.05 -15.49 7.14
C GLY A 108 16.12 -14.60 6.52
N PHE A 109 16.34 -13.44 7.14
CA PHE A 109 17.61 -12.75 7.03
C PHE A 109 18.51 -13.29 8.13
N SER A 110 19.04 -14.49 7.88
CA SER A 110 20.24 -14.96 8.55
C SER A 110 21.33 -13.92 8.39
N ASN A 111 21.68 -13.30 9.51
CA ASN A 111 22.89 -12.53 9.73
C ASN A 111 24.09 -13.17 8.99
N PRO A 112 24.71 -12.54 7.96
CA PRO A 112 25.87 -13.11 7.30
C PRO A 112 27.12 -12.79 8.14
N LYS A 113 27.26 -13.50 9.27
CA LYS A 113 28.59 -13.83 9.80
C LYS A 113 28.86 -15.29 9.44
N GLY A 114 29.18 -15.53 8.18
CA GLY A 114 29.55 -16.85 7.70
C GLY A 114 29.76 -16.87 6.18
N ASN A 115 31.03 -16.94 5.76
CA ASN A 115 31.46 -17.13 4.39
C ASN A 115 30.75 -18.32 3.72
N VAL A 116 29.87 -18.12 2.73
CA VAL A 116 29.63 -19.10 1.65
C VAL A 116 29.17 -18.39 0.35
N PHE A 117 30.16 -18.12 -0.50
CA PHE A 117 30.19 -18.28 -1.95
C PHE A 117 28.87 -18.62 -2.70
N ALA A 118 28.32 -17.69 -3.49
CA ALA A 118 27.54 -18.00 -4.70
C ALA A 118 27.36 -16.75 -5.59
N ALA A 119 28.39 -16.41 -6.37
CA ALA A 119 28.19 -15.62 -7.58
C ALA A 119 27.48 -16.53 -8.62
N VAL A 120 26.20 -16.27 -8.89
CA VAL A 120 25.49 -16.90 -10.00
C VAL A 120 25.66 -16.01 -11.24
N ASP A 121 26.65 -16.34 -12.07
CA ASP A 121 26.74 -15.93 -13.47
C ASP A 121 25.95 -16.94 -14.29
N SER A 122 24.92 -16.49 -15.01
CA SER A 122 24.03 -17.33 -15.82
C SER A 122 24.37 -17.32 -17.31
N ARG A 123 25.60 -16.94 -17.70
CA ARG A 123 26.05 -17.11 -19.08
C ARG A 123 26.89 -18.37 -19.25
N LYS A 124 26.32 -19.27 -20.07
CA LYS A 124 26.97 -20.29 -20.91
C LYS A 124 27.02 -21.68 -20.29
N VAL A 125 26.36 -22.63 -20.97
CA VAL A 125 26.85 -23.94 -21.50
C VAL A 125 25.59 -24.74 -21.91
N PHE A 126 25.18 -24.70 -23.18
CA PHE A 126 25.54 -25.69 -24.23
C PHE A 126 25.15 -27.14 -23.92
N PHE A 127 24.01 -27.56 -24.47
CA PHE A 127 23.79 -28.85 -25.16
C PHE A 127 22.93 -28.48 -26.38
N SER A 128 23.20 -28.86 -27.63
CA SER A 128 23.64 -30.17 -28.10
C SER A 128 24.50 -30.04 -29.36
N LYS A 129 25.42 -31.00 -29.49
CA LYS A 129 26.02 -31.42 -30.75
C LYS A 129 25.01 -32.37 -31.42
N ASP A 130 24.73 -32.18 -32.71
CA ASP A 130 24.79 -33.22 -33.73
C ASP A 130 24.52 -32.64 -35.13
N ASN A 131 25.19 -33.22 -36.12
CA ASN A 131 25.50 -32.68 -37.44
C ASN A 131 24.97 -33.65 -38.51
N HIS A 132 24.07 -33.22 -39.40
CA HIS A 132 23.85 -33.91 -40.69
C HIS A 132 23.33 -32.96 -41.80
N HIS A 133 24.21 -32.76 -42.80
CA HIS A 133 24.04 -32.62 -44.25
C HIS A 133 22.75 -32.08 -44.93
N SER A 134 23.03 -31.12 -45.83
CA SER A 134 22.50 -30.90 -47.20
C SER A 134 21.28 -29.99 -47.42
N GLY A 135 21.46 -29.03 -48.33
CA GLY A 135 20.40 -28.53 -49.20
C GLY A 135 19.95 -27.07 -49.01
N GLY A 136 20.62 -26.15 -49.72
CA GLY A 136 19.97 -25.32 -50.74
C GLY A 136 18.96 -24.22 -50.35
N PHE A 137 19.24 -23.04 -50.92
CA PHE A 137 18.32 -22.02 -51.46
C PHE A 137 17.81 -20.85 -50.59
N ALA A 138 18.34 -19.68 -51.00
CA ALA A 138 17.63 -18.48 -51.45
C ALA A 138 17.03 -17.47 -50.45
N ALA A 139 17.39 -16.22 -50.75
CA ALA A 139 16.97 -14.93 -50.23
C ALA A 139 15.45 -14.71 -50.13
N SER A 140 15.00 -13.87 -49.19
CA SER A 140 14.51 -12.51 -49.50
C SER A 140 13.91 -11.76 -48.30
N ASN A 141 14.12 -10.44 -48.36
CA ASN A 141 13.35 -9.30 -47.84
C ASN A 141 12.98 -9.14 -46.36
N ILE A 142 13.70 -8.19 -45.77
CA ILE A 142 13.22 -7.13 -44.89
C ILE A 142 11.92 -6.53 -45.44
N LEU A 143 10.88 -6.48 -44.61
CA LEU A 143 9.82 -5.47 -44.69
C LEU A 143 9.50 -4.99 -43.27
N VAL A 144 9.75 -3.71 -43.07
CA VAL A 144 9.25 -2.89 -41.96
C VAL A 144 7.76 -2.67 -42.19
N ALA A 145 6.92 -2.96 -41.20
CA ALA A 145 5.54 -2.52 -41.17
C ALA A 145 5.37 -1.63 -39.94
N ASP A 146 5.22 -0.34 -40.23
CA ASP A 146 4.85 0.75 -39.34
C ASP A 146 3.33 0.91 -39.33
N GLU A 147 2.81 1.48 -38.25
CA GLU A 147 1.48 2.07 -38.05
C GLU A 147 0.20 1.21 -38.19
N SER A 148 -0.60 1.17 -37.12
CA SER A 148 -1.90 1.89 -37.05
C SER A 148 -2.62 1.53 -35.74
N TRP A 149 -2.98 2.55 -34.94
CA TRP A 149 -3.91 2.42 -33.81
C TRP A 149 -5.28 2.98 -34.24
N ASP A 150 -6.32 2.18 -34.10
CA ASP A 150 -7.71 2.63 -33.92
C ASP A 150 -8.16 2.24 -32.50
#